data_AF-B3EPA3-F1
#
_entry.id   AF-B3EPA3-F1
#
_cell.length_a   1.000
_cell.length_b   1.000
_cell.length_c   1.000
_cell.angle_alpha   90.00
_cell.angle_beta   90.00
_cell.angle_gamma   90.00
#
_symmetry.space_group_name_H-M   'P 1'
#
loop_
_entity.id
_entity.type
_entity.pdbx_description
1 polymer ?
#
loop_
_entity_poly.entity_id
_entity_poly.type
_entity_poly.pdbx_seq_one_letter_code
_entity_poly.pdbx_strand_id
1 'polypeptide(L)' 'MLIQHTVIIRKPLAAVESYLTDAANNCEWQEDVSESGVLTDGDIGIGTKGFEKRIFMNVSFRTEWEVTTYTSCSIPS' A
#
# COMPACT_ATOMS: atom_id res chain seq x y z
N MET A 1 -8.05 -17.24 8.31
CA MET A 1 -6.90 -17.14 9.23
C MET A 1 -6.47 -15.69 9.24
N LEU A 2 -6.46 -15.04 10.40
CA LEU A 2 -5.96 -13.68 10.53
C LEU A 2 -4.46 -13.76 10.83
N ILE A 3 -3.62 -13.28 9.91
CA ILE A 3 -2.19 -13.08 10.15
C ILE A 3 -2.00 -11.62 10.54
N GLN A 4 -1.35 -11.37 11.68
CA GLN A 4 -1.04 -10.03 12.15
C GLN A 4 0.46 -9.93 12.44
N HIS A 5 1.11 -8.90 11.90
CA HIS A 5 2.51 -8.57 12.14
C HIS A 5 2.65 -7.11 12.57
N THR A 6 3.71 -6.80 13.31
CA THR A 6 4.00 -5.45 13.79
C THR A 6 5.47 -5.15 13.54
N VAL A 7 5.74 -3.96 12.99
CA VAL A 7 7.08 -3.45 12.72
C VAL A 7 7.25 -2.08 13.39
N ILE A 8 8.46 -1.78 13.86
CA ILE A 8 8.78 -0.48 14.48
C ILE A 8 9.62 0.33 13.49
N ILE A 9 9.06 1.45 13.03
CA ILE A 9 9.72 2.37 12.09
C ILE A 9 10.14 3.63 12.84
N ARG A 10 11.44 3.92 12.88
CA ARG A 10 12.01 5.10 13.56
C ARG A 10 11.99 6.34 12.65
N LYS A 11 10.79 6.73 12.20
CA LYS A 11 10.55 7.92 11.35
C LYS A 11 9.32 8.69 11.86
N PRO A 12 9.20 10.00 11.56
CA PRO A 12 7.99 10.76 11.88
C PRO A 12 6.75 10.12 11.24
N LEU A 13 5.62 10.15 11.95
CA LEU A 13 4.37 9.52 11.51
C LEU A 13 3.95 10.00 10.12
N ALA A 14 3.94 11.31 9.87
CA ALA A 14 3.57 11.89 8.58
C ALA A 14 4.47 11.41 7.42
N ALA A 15 5.75 11.14 7.69
CA ALA A 15 6.67 10.62 6.67
C ALA A 15 6.37 9.14 6.37
N VAL A 16 5.99 8.36 7.39
CA VAL A 16 5.57 6.97 7.20
C VAL A 16 4.24 6.91 6.46
N GLU A 17 3.27 7.74 6.85
CA GLU A 17 1.97 7.82 6.19
C GLU A 17 2.13 8.19 4.71
N SER A 18 2.83 9.28 4.40
CA SER A 18 3.07 9.70 3.01
C SER A 18 3.78 8.64 2.16
N TYR A 19 4.66 7.83 2.77
CA TYR A 19 5.33 6.75 2.07
C TYR A 19 4.39 5.57 1.80
N LEU A 20 3.57 5.20 2.77
CA LEU A 20 2.63 4.07 2.67
C LEU A 20 1.39 4.39 1.81
N THR A 21 1.00 5.66 1.70
CA THR A 21 -0.15 6.08 0.89
C THR A 21 0.17 6.21 -0.59
N ASP A 22 1.46 6.30 -0.96
CA ASP A 22 1.90 6.22 -2.34
C ASP A 22 2.08 4.75 -2.75
N ALA A 23 1.10 4.25 -3.51
CA ALA A 23 1.07 2.87 -3.97
C ALA A 23 2.30 2.48 -4.82
N ALA A 24 3.02 3.45 -5.41
CA ALA A 24 4.26 3.15 -6.15
C ALA A 24 5.36 2.59 -5.25
N ASN A 25 5.32 2.91 -3.95
CA ASN A 25 6.31 2.44 -2.98
C ASN A 25 6.09 0.97 -2.55
N ASN A 26 4.95 0.35 -2.88
CA ASN A 26 4.66 -1.03 -2.45
C ASN A 26 5.73 -2.03 -2.93
N CYS A 27 6.29 -1.84 -4.12
CA CYS A 27 7.35 -2.71 -4.65
C CYS A 27 8.70 -2.56 -3.93
N GLU A 28 8.90 -1.51 -3.12
CA GLU A 28 10.14 -1.32 -2.37
C GLU A 28 10.20 -2.18 -1.10
N TRP A 29 9.06 -2.56 -0.54
CA TRP A 29 8.99 -3.26 0.76
C TRP A 29 8.20 -4.57 0.73
N GLN A 30 7.48 -4.87 -0.36
CA GLN A 30 6.87 -6.17 -0.58
C GLN A 30 7.72 -6.99 -1.56
N GLU A 31 8.36 -8.04 -1.05
CA GLU A 31 9.32 -8.87 -1.79
C GLU A 31 8.76 -9.44 -3.10
N ASP A 32 7.47 -9.78 -3.14
CA ASP A 32 6.82 -10.39 -4.29
C ASP A 32 6.17 -9.39 -5.25
N VAL A 33 6.20 -8.08 -4.95
CA VAL A 33 5.62 -7.02 -5.80
C VAL A 33 6.72 -6.38 -6.65
N SER A 34 6.59 -6.52 -7.96
CA SER A 34 7.54 -5.96 -8.94
C SER A 34 7.16 -4.57 -9.45
N GLU A 35 5.88 -4.23 -9.41
CA GLU A 35 5.32 -2.94 -9.86
C GLU A 35 3.98 -2.74 -9.17
N SER A 36 3.63 -1.49 -8.87
CA SER A 36 2.37 -1.14 -8.21
C SER A 36 1.98 0.31 -8.52
N GLY A 37 0.69 0.61 -8.37
CA GLY A 37 0.18 1.97 -8.57
C GLY A 37 -1.33 2.08 -8.40
N VAL A 38 -1.84 3.29 -8.61
CA VAL A 38 -3.28 3.60 -8.56
C VAL A 38 -3.91 3.59 -9.95
N LEU A 39 -5.18 3.21 -10.01
CA LEU A 39 -6.04 3.19 -11.20
C LEU A 39 -7.09 4.31 -11.18
N THR A 40 -7.21 5.02 -10.06
CA THR A 40 -8.14 6.12 -9.85
C THR A 40 -7.36 7.40 -9.61
N ASP A 41 -7.86 8.52 -10.13
CA ASP A 41 -7.28 9.84 -9.88
C ASP A 41 -7.58 10.33 -8.46
N GLY A 42 -6.69 11.20 -7.94
CA GLY A 42 -6.84 11.84 -6.63
C GLY A 42 -6.07 11.15 -5.51
N ASP A 43 -6.21 11.70 -4.30
CA ASP A 43 -5.56 11.17 -3.10
C ASP A 43 -6.16 9.81 -2.70
N ILE A 44 -5.36 8.98 -2.04
CA ILE A 44 -5.82 7.68 -1.54
C ILE A 44 -6.96 7.84 -0.52
N GLY A 45 -7.99 7.02 -0.67
CA GLY A 45 -9.16 7.01 0.20
C GLY A 45 -10.07 5.83 -0.11
N ILE A 46 -11.22 5.78 0.55
CA ILE A 46 -12.22 4.73 0.28
C ILE A 46 -12.65 4.81 -1.19
N GLY A 47 -12.65 3.66 -1.87
CA GLY A 47 -12.97 3.54 -3.29
C GLY A 47 -11.79 3.76 -4.24
N THR A 48 -10.62 4.18 -3.75
CA THR A 48 -9.38 4.17 -4.54
C THR A 48 -9.11 2.75 -5.01
N LYS A 49 -8.82 2.60 -6.30
CA LYS A 49 -8.42 1.32 -6.89
C LYS A 49 -6.95 1.35 -7.25
N GLY A 50 -6.28 0.23 -7.13
CA GLY A 50 -4.89 0.10 -7.52
C GLY A 50 -4.59 -1.28 -8.08
N PHE A 51 -3.36 -1.43 -8.54
CA PHE A 51 -2.85 -2.66 -9.10
C PHE A 51 -1.49 -3.00 -8.53
N GLU A 52 -1.15 -4.28 -8.60
CA GLU A 52 0.18 -4.80 -8.30
C GLU A 52 0.54 -5.89 -9.32
N LYS A 53 1.77 -5.88 -9.83
CA LYS A 53 2.34 -7.01 -10.58
C LYS A 53 3.17 -7.85 -9.61
N ARG A 54 2.70 -9.05 -9.33
CA ARG A 54 3.33 -9.97 -8.38
C ARG A 54 4.06 -11.10 -9.08
N ILE A 55 5.17 -11.53 -8.50
CA ILE A 55 5.95 -12.70 -8.94
C ILE A 55 5.75 -13.81 -7.90
N PHE A 56 5.04 -14.86 -8.28
CA PHE A 56 4.86 -16.05 -7.43
C PHE A 56 5.29 -17.29 -8.20
N MET A 57 6.18 -18.09 -7.62
CA MET A 57 6.72 -19.30 -8.26
C MET A 57 7.23 -19.06 -9.70
N ASN A 58 7.93 -17.94 -9.91
CA ASN A 58 8.47 -17.50 -11.20
C ASN A 58 7.39 -17.19 -12.28
N VAL A 59 6.14 -17.00 -11.85
CA VAL A 59 5.02 -16.56 -12.70
C VAL A 59 4.65 -15.14 -12.32
N SER A 60 4.61 -14.25 -13.30
CA SER A 60 4.14 -12.88 -13.14
C SER A 60 2.64 -12.81 -13.40
N PHE A 61 1.89 -12.19 -12.49
CA PHE A 61 0.46 -11.91 -12.66
C PHE A 61 0.12 -10.53 -12.08
N ARG A 62 -0.96 -9.94 -12.60
CA ARG A 62 -1.48 -8.66 -12.11
C ARG A 62 -2.68 -8.91 -11.21
N THR A 63 -2.67 -8.28 -10.05
CA THR A 63 -3.81 -8.20 -9.12
C THR A 63 -4.30 -6.78 -9.02
N GLU A 64 -5.57 -6.61 -8.69
CA GLU A 64 -6.19 -5.31 -8.42
C GLU A 64 -6.79 -5.32 -7.02
N TRP A 65 -6.82 -4.15 -6.40
CA TRP A 65 -7.38 -3.95 -5.07
C TRP A 65 -8.23 -2.69 -5.03
N GLU A 66 -9.10 -2.62 -4.03
CA GLU A 66 -9.91 -1.45 -3.71
C GLU A 66 -9.80 -1.16 -2.22
N VAL A 67 -9.61 0.10 -1.87
CA VAL A 67 -9.58 0.54 -0.48
C VAL A 67 -11.01 0.55 0.06
N THR A 68 -11.31 -0.36 0.98
CA THR A 68 -12.62 -0.46 1.64
C THR A 68 -12.69 0.32 2.96
N THR A 69 -11.54 0.67 3.54
CA THR A 69 -11.44 1.43 4.78
C THR A 69 -10.18 2.28 4.73
N TYR A 70 -10.31 3.54 5.12
CA TYR A 70 -9.20 4.47 5.22
C TYR A 70 -9.33 5.31 6.47
N THR A 71 -8.24 5.46 7.21
CA THR A 71 -8.17 6.33 8.38
C THR A 71 -6.84 7.05 8.31
N SER A 72 -6.89 8.35 8.03
CA SER A 72 -5.67 9.17 8.04
C SER A 72 -5.12 9.26 9.45
N CYS A 73 -3.80 9.32 9.55
CA CYS A 73 -3.10 9.54 10.80
C CYS A 73 -3.07 11.03 11.14
N SER A 74 -4.24 11.64 11.29
CA SER A 74 -4.33 12.94 11.94
C SER A 74 -4.18 12.75 13.46
N ILE A 75 -3.10 13.29 14.02
CA ILE A 75 -3.01 13.46 15.47
C ILE A 75 -4.13 14.43 15.86
N PRO A 76 -5.08 14.06 16.73
CA PRO A 76 -6.05 15.04 17.22
C PRO A 76 -5.29 16.16 17.92
N SER A 77 -5.52 17.39 17.44
CA SER A 77 -4.99 18.64 18.00
C SER A 77 -5.37 18.81 19.46
#